data_AF-A0A8T5MN55-F1
#
_entry.id   AF-A0A8T5MN55-F1
#
_cell.length_a   1.000
_cell.length_b   1.000
_cell.length_c   1.000
_cell.angle_alpha   90.00
_cell.angle_beta   90.00
_cell.angle_gamma   90.00
#
_symmetry.space_group_name_H-M   'P 1'
#
loop_
_entity.id
_entity.type
_entity.pdbx_description
1 polymer ?
#
loop_
_entity_poly.entity_id
_entity_poly.type
_entity_poly.pdbx_seq_one_letter_code
_entity_poly.pdbx_strand_id
1 'polypeptide(L)'
;MNDTSNIQKINSLARELMKHGQASSMDQAISLATERVNSGNIPEYLPQGGQASKEPAKPLPELAENAELPKGDVSTADIIEAVEKLVSAQQTAVSRMTNVVNQHTNQMQDISNKLNTLIAEITTLRQEVERLKQSPVAPPLRPKDAGSGQTQFKQEAAPPRPAPEQKKDGSGHARSGNYKPEDVSIEKFFYYGNRK
;
A
#
# COMPACT_ATOMS: atom_id res chain seq x y z
N MET A 1 30.07 23.23 -3.63
CA MET A 1 28.86 23.79 -2.97
C MET A 1 27.66 22.84 -2.97
N ASN A 2 27.82 21.52 -3.19
CA ASN A 2 26.69 20.58 -3.28
C ASN A 2 26.36 19.85 -1.95
N ASP A 3 27.23 19.94 -0.94
CA ASP A 3 27.11 19.12 0.27
C ASP A 3 25.91 19.51 1.14
N THR A 4 25.61 20.80 1.26
CA THR A 4 24.48 21.29 2.07
C THR A 4 23.13 20.84 1.52
N SER A 5 22.97 20.86 0.20
CA SER A 5 21.77 20.36 -0.48
C SER A 5 21.60 18.84 -0.31
N ASN A 6 22.70 18.08 -0.42
CA ASN A 6 22.65 16.63 -0.26
C ASN A 6 22.30 16.23 1.17
N ILE A 7 22.88 16.90 2.17
CA ILE A 7 22.55 16.67 3.59
C ILE A 7 21.08 16.96 3.88
N GLN A 8 20.51 18.04 3.32
CA GLN A 8 19.09 18.35 3.48
C GLN A 8 18.19 17.27 2.85
N LYS A 9 18.55 16.76 1.67
CA LYS A 9 17.82 15.66 1.01
C LYS A 9 17.87 14.37 1.84
N ILE A 10 19.06 14.00 2.34
CA ILE A 10 19.25 12.82 3.18
C ILE A 10 18.40 12.93 4.45
N ASN A 11 18.44 14.08 5.14
CA ASN A 11 17.67 14.26 6.37
C ASN A 11 16.15 14.24 6.14
N SER A 12 15.68 14.81 5.04
CA SER A 12 14.26 14.80 4.67
C SER A 12 13.80 13.38 4.35
N LEU A 13 14.57 12.67 3.52
CA LEU A 13 14.28 11.29 3.13
C LEU A 13 14.38 10.34 4.34
N ALA A 14 15.34 10.50 5.24
CA ALA A 14 15.46 9.68 6.45
C ALA A 14 14.23 9.80 7.35
N ARG A 15 13.69 11.02 7.55
CA ARG A 15 12.44 11.21 8.31
C ARG A 15 11.25 10.54 7.64
N GLU A 16 11.18 10.59 6.32
CA GLU A 16 10.12 9.94 5.55
C GLU A 16 10.22 8.41 5.63
N LEU A 17 11.43 7.85 5.51
CA LEU A 17 11.69 6.42 5.71
C LEU A 17 11.22 5.95 7.09
N MET A 18 11.46 6.73 8.14
CA MET A 18 10.95 6.43 9.48
C MET A 18 9.42 6.53 9.55
N LYS A 19 8.83 7.57 8.95
CA LYS A 19 7.37 7.77 8.93
C LYS A 19 6.63 6.60 8.27
N HIS A 20 7.22 6.00 7.24
CA HIS A 20 6.66 4.84 6.55
C HIS A 20 7.08 3.49 7.15
N GLY A 21 7.85 3.47 8.24
CA GLY A 21 8.35 2.24 8.85
C GLY A 21 9.31 1.46 7.96
N GLN A 22 9.95 2.10 6.98
CA GLN A 22 11.00 1.50 6.15
C GLN A 22 12.34 1.40 6.89
N ALA A 23 12.49 2.14 7.99
CA ALA A 23 13.64 2.07 8.88
C ALA A 23 13.17 2.04 10.35
N SER A 24 13.79 1.18 11.14
CA SER A 24 13.48 1.00 12.57
C SER A 24 14.21 1.98 13.47
N SER A 25 15.28 2.60 12.97
CA SER A 25 16.09 3.59 13.69
C SER A 25 16.53 4.72 12.75
N MET A 26 16.88 5.86 13.34
CA MET A 26 17.35 7.04 12.60
C MET A 26 18.64 6.73 11.82
N ASP A 27 19.57 5.99 12.41
CA ASP A 27 20.83 5.64 11.76
C ASP A 27 20.61 4.74 10.53
N GLN A 28 19.69 3.79 10.63
CA GLN A 28 19.28 2.95 9.51
C GLN A 28 18.62 3.77 8.40
N ALA A 29 17.78 4.73 8.78
CA ALA A 29 17.11 5.64 7.85
C ALA A 29 18.10 6.54 7.10
N ILE A 30 19.12 7.07 7.79
CA ILE A 30 20.18 7.89 7.19
C ILE A 30 20.99 7.07 6.19
N SER A 31 21.34 5.83 6.54
CA SER A 31 22.10 4.93 5.68
C SER A 31 21.34 4.65 4.36
N LEU A 32 20.06 4.26 4.47
CA LEU A 32 19.19 4.02 3.32
C LEU A 32 18.93 5.29 2.49
N ALA A 33 18.77 6.44 3.14
CA ALA A 33 18.58 7.72 2.46
C ALA A 33 19.84 8.13 1.68
N THR A 34 21.02 7.92 2.25
CA THR A 34 22.31 8.19 1.59
C THR A 34 22.49 7.31 0.36
N GLU A 35 22.15 6.02 0.45
CA GLU A 35 22.19 5.09 -0.67
C GLU A 35 21.24 5.52 -1.82
N ARG A 36 20.01 5.93 -1.49
CA ARG A 36 19.03 6.40 -2.50
C ARG A 36 19.43 7.72 -3.16
N VAL A 37 20.03 8.65 -2.42
CA VAL A 37 20.51 9.93 -2.97
C VAL A 37 21.72 9.70 -3.88
N ASN A 38 22.65 8.82 -3.50
CA ASN A 38 23.84 8.52 -4.30
C ASN A 38 23.54 7.69 -5.56
N SER A 39 22.53 6.83 -5.52
CA SER A 39 22.09 6.04 -6.67
C SER A 39 21.25 6.85 -7.68
N GLY A 40 20.92 8.11 -7.38
CA GLY A 40 20.08 8.96 -8.22
C GLY A 40 18.62 8.50 -8.29
N ASN A 41 18.24 7.47 -7.54
CA ASN A 41 16.90 6.89 -7.53
C ASN A 41 16.06 7.55 -6.43
N ILE A 42 15.96 8.88 -6.52
CA ILE A 42 15.19 9.70 -5.59
C ILE A 42 13.73 9.68 -6.07
N PRO A 43 12.77 9.19 -5.27
CA PRO A 43 11.36 9.29 -5.63
C PRO A 43 11.01 10.75 -5.92
N GLU A 44 10.55 11.03 -7.15
CA GLU A 44 10.22 12.38 -7.64
C GLU A 44 9.07 13.04 -6.85
N TYR A 45 8.46 12.30 -5.93
CA TYR A 45 7.42 12.76 -5.00
C TYR A 45 7.93 13.42 -3.73
N LEU A 46 9.26 13.52 -3.51
CA LEU A 46 9.76 14.35 -2.41
C LEU A 46 9.28 15.79 -2.64
N PRO A 47 8.45 16.36 -1.75
CA PRO A 47 7.91 17.69 -1.93
C PRO A 47 9.09 18.65 -2.05
N GLN A 48 9.31 19.18 -3.25
CA GLN A 48 10.31 20.20 -3.50
C GLN A 48 10.05 21.32 -2.50
N GLY A 49 11.06 21.60 -1.68
CA GLY A 49 10.94 22.43 -0.48
C GLY A 49 10.05 23.64 -0.69
N GLY A 50 8.94 23.69 0.05
CA GLY A 50 8.01 24.79 -0.17
C GLY A 50 6.65 24.58 0.46
N GLN A 51 6.63 24.15 1.71
CA GLN A 51 5.66 24.53 2.75
C GLN A 51 5.82 23.51 3.86
N ALA A 52 6.61 23.89 4.87
CA ALA A 52 6.35 23.40 6.21
C ALA A 52 4.84 23.58 6.42
N SER A 53 4.10 22.47 6.42
CA SER A 53 2.74 22.47 6.89
C SER A 53 2.79 23.16 8.24
N LYS A 54 2.19 24.34 8.32
CA LYS A 54 1.64 24.90 9.55
C LYS A 54 0.51 23.96 10.01
N GLU A 55 0.84 22.69 10.19
CA GLU A 55 0.20 21.94 11.24
C GLU A 55 0.70 22.67 12.49
N PRO A 56 -0.18 23.28 13.30
CA PRO A 56 0.24 23.77 14.58
C PRO A 56 0.79 22.53 15.28
N ALA A 57 2.13 22.43 15.31
CA ALA A 57 2.81 21.54 16.21
C ALA A 57 2.10 21.81 17.53
N LYS A 58 1.37 20.81 18.05
CA LYS A 58 1.12 20.76 19.48
C LYS A 58 2.49 21.09 20.06
N PRO A 59 2.66 22.23 20.74
CA PRO A 59 3.96 22.62 21.22
C PRO A 59 4.48 21.39 21.94
N LEU A 60 5.55 20.78 21.39
CA LEU A 60 6.37 19.94 22.23
C LEU A 60 6.62 20.82 23.45
N PRO A 61 6.29 20.35 24.66
CA PRO A 61 6.46 21.16 25.85
C PRO A 61 7.87 21.72 25.76
N GLU A 62 7.91 23.03 25.51
CA GLU A 62 9.11 23.81 25.46
C GLU A 62 9.73 23.50 26.81
N LEU A 63 10.85 22.76 26.81
CA LEU A 63 11.59 22.48 28.03
C LEU A 63 11.98 23.86 28.53
N ALA A 64 11.14 24.41 29.40
CA ALA A 64 11.28 25.72 29.97
C ALA A 64 12.59 25.68 30.74
N GLU A 65 13.66 26.12 30.08
CA GLU A 65 15.02 26.19 30.59
C GLU A 65 15.14 27.21 31.74
N ASN A 66 14.02 27.88 32.09
CA ASN A 66 13.87 28.79 33.21
C ASN A 66 12.70 28.40 34.12
N ALA A 67 12.52 27.11 34.41
CA ALA A 67 11.75 26.72 35.58
C ALA A 67 12.54 27.14 36.82
N GLU A 68 12.25 28.34 37.35
CA GLU A 68 12.67 28.73 38.69
C GLU A 68 12.31 27.58 39.64
N LEU A 69 13.33 26.91 40.15
CA LEU A 69 13.19 25.88 41.18
C LEU A 69 12.29 26.47 42.28
N PRO A 70 11.14 25.85 42.60
CA PRO A 70 10.33 26.29 43.70
C PRO A 70 11.18 26.22 44.97
N LYS A 71 11.56 27.37 45.52
CA LYS A 71 12.31 27.49 46.78
C LYS A 71 11.43 27.21 48.00
N GLY A 72 10.43 26.35 47.84
CA GLY A 72 9.67 25.81 48.96
C GLY A 72 10.38 24.58 49.50
N ASP A 73 10.44 24.43 50.81
CA ASP A 73 10.89 23.21 51.48
C ASP A 73 9.95 22.05 51.08
N VAL A 74 10.23 21.40 49.94
CA VAL A 74 9.48 20.22 49.51
C VAL A 74 9.83 19.10 50.48
N SER A 75 8.83 18.63 51.21
CA SER A 75 8.99 17.51 52.13
C SER A 75 9.47 16.29 51.37
N THR A 76 10.45 15.57 51.93
CA THR A 76 10.94 14.31 51.35
C THR A 76 9.82 13.29 51.15
N ALA A 77 8.77 13.34 51.97
CA ALA A 77 7.59 12.50 51.82
C ALA A 77 6.83 12.77 50.51
N ASP A 78 6.66 14.04 50.12
CA ASP A 78 5.96 14.44 48.90
C ASP A 78 6.74 14.00 47.65
N ILE A 79 8.08 14.00 47.73
CA ILE A 79 8.96 13.52 46.66
C ILE A 79 8.79 12.00 46.49
N ILE A 80 8.76 11.24 47.59
CA ILE A 80 8.56 9.77 47.53
C ILE A 80 7.20 9.45 46.91
N GLU A 81 6.13 10.11 47.34
CA GLU A 81 4.79 9.90 46.77
C GLU A 81 4.74 10.25 45.28
N ALA A 82 5.38 11.35 44.86
CA ALA A 82 5.45 11.73 43.46
C ALA A 82 6.22 10.71 42.61
N VAL A 83 7.33 10.16 43.13
CA VAL A 83 8.10 9.11 42.46
C VAL A 83 7.29 7.82 42.34
N GLU A 84 6.57 7.39 43.38
CA GLU A 84 5.72 6.21 43.32
C GLU A 84 4.57 6.36 42.31
N LYS A 85 3.94 7.53 42.24
CA LYS A 85 2.94 7.85 41.22
C LYS A 85 3.52 7.84 39.80
N LEU A 86 4.73 8.37 39.62
CA LEU A 86 5.40 8.36 38.33
C LEU A 86 5.76 6.93 37.89
N VAL A 87 6.31 6.11 38.79
CA VAL A 87 6.66 4.72 38.51
C VAL A 87 5.42 3.89 38.17
N SER A 88 4.33 4.05 38.91
CA SER A 88 3.08 3.34 38.62
C SER A 88 2.43 3.78 37.30
N ALA A 89 2.50 5.08 36.97
CA ALA A 89 2.05 5.59 35.67
C ALA A 89 2.90 5.03 34.51
N GLN A 90 4.23 4.99 34.68
CA GLN A 90 5.15 4.43 33.71
C GLN A 90 4.91 2.92 33.52
N GLN A 91 4.72 2.16 34.60
CA GLN A 91 4.41 0.73 34.54
C GLN A 91 3.10 0.49 33.76
N THR A 92 2.07 1.30 34.02
CA THR A 92 0.80 1.22 33.30
C THR A 92 0.97 1.51 31.80
N ALA A 93 1.79 2.51 31.44
CA ALA A 93 2.09 2.84 30.05
C ALA A 93 2.83 1.69 29.35
N VAL A 94 3.84 1.10 29.99
CA VAL A 94 4.58 -0.05 29.47
C VAL A 94 3.65 -1.25 29.27
N SER A 95 2.78 -1.58 30.24
CA SER A 95 1.82 -2.67 30.08
C SER A 95 0.87 -2.47 28.90
N ARG A 96 0.41 -1.23 28.66
CA ARG A 96 -0.41 -0.91 27.48
C ARG A 96 0.36 -1.11 26.19
N MET A 97 1.61 -0.65 26.12
CA MET A 97 2.46 -0.84 24.95
C MET A 97 2.73 -2.32 24.68
N THR A 98 3.03 -3.12 25.70
CA THR A 98 3.22 -4.57 25.59
C THR A 98 1.98 -5.25 25.01
N ASN A 99 0.78 -4.85 25.44
CA ASN A 99 -0.47 -5.39 24.89
C ASN A 99 -0.66 -5.05 23.41
N VAL A 100 -0.37 -3.80 23.01
CA VAL A 100 -0.43 -3.39 21.59
C VAL A 100 0.58 -4.15 20.74
N VAL A 101 1.82 -4.32 21.23
CA VAL A 101 2.85 -5.10 20.55
C VAL A 101 2.39 -6.55 20.38
N ASN A 102 1.87 -7.18 21.42
CA ASN A 102 1.36 -8.55 21.34
C ASN A 102 0.19 -8.68 20.36
N GLN A 103 -0.72 -7.71 20.34
CA GLN A 103 -1.82 -7.66 19.38
C GLN A 103 -1.30 -7.60 17.94
N HIS A 104 -0.34 -6.72 17.65
CA HIS A 104 0.25 -6.59 16.32
C HIS A 104 1.04 -7.85 15.91
N THR A 105 1.78 -8.47 16.84
CA THR A 105 2.48 -9.73 16.60
C THR A 105 1.51 -10.84 16.17
N ASN A 106 0.38 -10.96 16.87
CA ASN A 106 -0.66 -11.94 16.52
C ASN A 106 -1.29 -11.66 15.14
N GLN A 107 -1.54 -10.39 14.81
CA GLN A 107 -2.04 -9.99 13.50
C GLN A 107 -1.04 -10.31 12.39
N MET A 108 0.25 -10.05 12.60
CA MET A 108 1.30 -10.40 11.62
C MET A 108 1.39 -11.91 11.42
N GLN A 109 1.22 -12.71 12.47
CA GLN A 109 1.21 -14.16 12.37
C GLN A 109 0.01 -14.68 11.57
N ASP A 110 -1.19 -14.11 11.78
CA ASP A 110 -2.39 -14.43 10.98
C ASP A 110 -2.19 -14.08 9.50
N ILE A 111 -1.63 -12.90 9.21
CA ILE A 111 -1.30 -12.49 7.84
C ILE A 111 -0.28 -13.44 7.21
N SER A 112 0.76 -13.82 7.95
CA SER A 112 1.77 -14.78 7.49
C SER A 112 1.16 -16.14 7.14
N ASN A 113 0.27 -16.66 7.99
CA ASN A 113 -0.44 -17.91 7.74
C ASN A 113 -1.32 -17.81 6.47
N LYS A 114 -2.08 -16.73 6.31
CA LYS A 114 -2.90 -16.49 5.12
C LYS A 114 -2.06 -16.40 3.85
N LEU A 115 -0.92 -15.73 3.90
CA LEU A 115 0.02 -15.67 2.77
C LEU A 115 0.53 -17.07 2.39
N ASN A 116 0.88 -17.90 3.38
CA ASN A 116 1.32 -19.27 3.11
C ASN A 116 0.22 -20.12 2.48
N THR A 117 -1.04 -19.97 2.93
CA THR A 117 -2.20 -20.62 2.29
C THR A 117 -2.37 -20.18 0.84
N LEU A 118 -2.32 -18.86 0.57
CA LEU A 118 -2.43 -18.34 -0.79
C LEU A 118 -1.28 -18.81 -1.70
N ILE A 119 -0.05 -18.90 -1.18
CA ILE A 119 1.10 -19.45 -1.92
C ILE A 119 0.85 -20.91 -2.29
N ALA A 120 0.32 -21.71 -1.37
CA ALA A 120 -0.02 -23.11 -1.63
C ALA A 120 -1.10 -23.23 -2.71
N GLU A 121 -2.18 -22.45 -2.61
CA GLU A 121 -3.26 -22.42 -3.62
C GLU A 121 -2.77 -22.00 -5.00
N ILE A 122 -1.96 -20.95 -5.09
CA ILE A 122 -1.35 -20.50 -6.36
C ILE A 122 -0.49 -21.61 -6.96
N THR A 123 0.27 -22.34 -6.13
CA THR A 123 1.10 -23.45 -6.58
C THR A 123 0.25 -24.59 -7.15
N THR A 124 -0.85 -24.94 -6.48
CA THR A 124 -1.81 -25.95 -6.98
C THR A 124 -2.45 -25.51 -8.30
N LEU A 125 -2.91 -24.27 -8.40
CA LEU A 125 -3.50 -23.74 -9.64
C LEU A 125 -2.49 -23.75 -10.80
N ARG A 126 -1.22 -23.39 -10.54
CA ARG A 126 -0.17 -23.47 -11.55
C ARG A 126 0.05 -24.90 -12.06
N GLN A 127 0.04 -25.89 -11.16
CA GLN A 127 0.15 -27.30 -11.54
C GLN A 127 -1.05 -27.76 -12.37
N GLU A 128 -2.26 -27.33 -12.02
CA GLU A 128 -3.46 -27.67 -12.78
C GLU A 128 -3.47 -27.04 -14.18
N VAL A 129 -3.04 -25.78 -14.30
CA VAL A 129 -2.87 -25.11 -15.59
C VAL A 129 -1.86 -25.85 -16.46
N GLU A 130 -0.71 -26.28 -15.90
CA GLU A 130 0.27 -27.08 -16.65
C GLU A 130 -0.27 -28.46 -17.04
N ARG A 131 -1.04 -29.12 -16.17
CA ARG A 131 -1.71 -30.39 -16.48
C ARG A 131 -2.69 -30.23 -17.64
N LEU A 132 -3.47 -29.14 -17.67
CA LEU A 132 -4.42 -28.86 -18.75
C LEU A 132 -3.71 -28.54 -20.07
N LYS A 133 -2.57 -27.84 -20.03
CA LYS A 133 -1.74 -27.62 -21.23
C LYS A 133 -1.13 -28.89 -21.79
N GLN A 134 -0.75 -29.83 -20.92
CA GLN A 134 -0.19 -31.12 -21.32
C GLN A 134 -1.26 -32.14 -21.72
N SER A 135 -2.53 -31.90 -21.41
CA SER A 135 -3.62 -32.76 -21.84
C SER A 135 -3.71 -32.69 -23.36
N PRO A 136 -3.42 -33.79 -24.09
CA PRO A 136 -3.49 -33.79 -25.54
C PRO A 136 -4.94 -33.53 -25.92
N VAL A 137 -5.18 -32.41 -26.60
CA VAL A 137 -6.45 -32.15 -27.28
C VAL A 137 -6.68 -33.35 -28.17
N ALA A 138 -7.67 -34.18 -27.81
CA ALA A 138 -8.02 -35.34 -28.60
C ALA A 138 -8.23 -34.85 -30.04
N PRO A 139 -7.50 -35.42 -31.02
CA PRO A 139 -7.62 -34.97 -32.40
C PRO A 139 -9.09 -35.03 -32.78
N PRO A 140 -9.64 -33.95 -33.38
CA PRO A 140 -11.05 -33.90 -33.74
C PRO A 140 -11.35 -35.16 -34.56
N LEU A 141 -12.28 -35.97 -34.04
CA LEU A 141 -12.80 -37.12 -34.74
C LEU A 141 -13.32 -36.61 -36.07
N ARG A 142 -12.52 -36.78 -37.13
CA ARG A 142 -12.95 -36.49 -38.49
C ARG A 142 -14.21 -37.34 -38.71
N PRO A 143 -15.37 -36.72 -39.02
CA PRO A 143 -16.54 -37.47 -39.45
C PRO A 143 -16.12 -38.31 -40.63
N LYS A 144 -16.11 -39.63 -40.43
CA LYS A 144 -15.77 -40.61 -41.44
C LYS A 144 -17.05 -40.89 -42.21
N ASP A 145 -17.47 -39.95 -43.06
CA ASP A 145 -18.56 -40.21 -43.99
C ASP A 145 -18.13 -40.04 -45.44
N ALA A 146 -18.26 -41.18 -46.11
CA ALA A 146 -18.24 -41.39 -47.54
C ALA A 146 -19.29 -40.51 -48.24
N GLY A 147 -18.90 -39.93 -49.38
CA GLY A 147 -19.88 -39.24 -50.21
C GLY A 147 -19.24 -38.44 -51.32
N SER A 148 -18.90 -39.10 -52.42
CA SER A 148 -18.61 -38.45 -53.69
C SER A 148 -19.80 -37.59 -54.12
N GLY A 149 -19.60 -36.28 -54.20
CA GLY A 149 -20.56 -35.34 -54.75
C GLY A 149 -19.82 -34.10 -55.26
N GLN A 150 -19.40 -34.15 -56.52
CA GLN A 150 -18.98 -32.97 -57.26
C GLN A 150 -20.02 -31.86 -57.11
N THR A 151 -19.62 -30.74 -56.52
CA THR A 151 -20.29 -29.47 -56.81
C THR A 151 -19.20 -28.42 -56.99
N GLN A 152 -18.94 -28.09 -58.26
CA GLN A 152 -18.22 -26.88 -58.63
C GLN A 152 -19.10 -25.68 -58.26
N PHE A 153 -18.65 -24.85 -57.33
CA PHE A 153 -19.13 -23.47 -57.25
C PHE A 153 -17.94 -22.51 -57.15
N LYS A 154 -17.70 -21.90 -58.32
CA LYS A 154 -17.55 -20.46 -58.54
C LYS A 154 -16.73 -19.66 -57.53
N GLN A 155 -15.54 -19.32 -57.99
CA GLN A 155 -14.68 -18.22 -57.57
C GLN A 155 -15.42 -16.89 -57.77
N GLU A 156 -15.73 -16.13 -56.69
CA GLU A 156 -15.96 -14.68 -56.81
C GLU A 156 -15.89 -13.93 -55.46
N ALA A 157 -15.08 -12.86 -55.47
CA ALA A 157 -15.16 -11.61 -54.71
C ALA A 157 -14.64 -11.52 -53.25
N ALA A 158 -13.96 -10.39 -53.05
CA ALA A 158 -13.24 -9.90 -51.89
C ALA A 158 -14.13 -9.65 -50.64
N PRO A 159 -13.54 -9.57 -49.43
CA PRO A 159 -14.29 -9.30 -48.22
C PRO A 159 -14.84 -7.86 -48.18
N PRO A 160 -16.15 -7.65 -48.01
CA PRO A 160 -16.67 -6.36 -47.60
C PRO A 160 -16.38 -6.11 -46.12
N ARG A 161 -15.99 -4.87 -45.80
CA ARG A 161 -15.82 -4.36 -44.44
C ARG A 161 -17.06 -4.64 -43.58
N PRO A 162 -16.90 -5.01 -42.29
CA PRO A 162 -18.04 -5.09 -41.38
C PRO A 162 -18.61 -3.69 -41.13
N ALA A 163 -19.89 -3.53 -41.47
CA ALA A 163 -20.76 -2.46 -40.99
C ALA A 163 -21.16 -2.75 -39.52
N PRO A 164 -21.47 -1.72 -38.71
CA PRO A 164 -21.57 -1.84 -37.26
C PRO A 164 -22.81 -2.64 -36.83
N GLU A 165 -22.58 -3.60 -35.92
CA GLU A 165 -23.61 -4.43 -35.31
C GLU A 165 -24.63 -3.58 -34.54
N GLN A 166 -25.90 -3.82 -34.84
CA GLN A 166 -27.04 -3.33 -34.07
C GLN A 166 -27.06 -4.00 -32.69
N LYS A 167 -27.12 -3.15 -31.66
CA LYS A 167 -27.26 -3.54 -30.26
C LYS A 167 -28.56 -4.34 -30.08
N LYS A 168 -28.43 -5.60 -29.68
CA LYS A 168 -29.50 -6.32 -28.97
C LYS A 168 -29.58 -5.75 -27.56
N ASP A 169 -30.77 -5.32 -27.17
CA ASP A 169 -31.10 -4.92 -25.80
C ASP A 169 -30.94 -6.11 -24.87
N GLY A 170 -29.76 -6.18 -24.27
CA GLY A 170 -29.44 -7.12 -23.22
C GLY A 170 -30.09 -6.68 -21.92
N SER A 171 -30.92 -7.56 -21.37
CA SER A 171 -31.22 -7.70 -19.94
C SER A 171 -29.92 -7.66 -19.13
N GLY A 172 -29.44 -6.45 -18.85
CA GLY A 172 -28.18 -6.17 -18.17
C GLY A 172 -28.43 -5.85 -16.71
N HIS A 173 -27.82 -6.64 -15.84
CA HIS A 173 -27.73 -6.39 -14.41
C HIS A 173 -27.26 -4.94 -14.15
N ALA A 174 -27.76 -4.24 -13.14
CA ALA A 174 -27.44 -2.82 -12.87
C ALA A 174 -25.93 -2.51 -12.66
N ARG A 175 -25.07 -3.53 -12.63
CA ARG A 175 -23.61 -3.43 -12.54
C ARG A 175 -22.85 -3.61 -13.86
N SER A 176 -23.49 -4.06 -14.94
CA SER A 176 -22.83 -4.27 -16.24
C SER A 176 -23.36 -3.28 -17.28
N GLY A 177 -23.05 -2.00 -17.09
CA GLY A 177 -23.12 -1.00 -18.15
C GLY A 177 -21.75 -0.84 -18.80
N ASN A 178 -21.70 -0.43 -20.08
CA ASN A 178 -20.47 -0.03 -20.77
C ASN A 178 -19.94 1.28 -20.15
N TYR A 179 -19.42 1.24 -18.93
CA TYR A 179 -18.73 2.38 -18.34
C TYR A 179 -17.40 2.57 -19.04
N LYS A 180 -17.18 3.76 -19.59
CA LYS A 180 -15.85 4.12 -20.05
C LYS A 180 -14.97 4.44 -18.83
N PRO A 181 -13.65 4.24 -18.91
CA PRO A 181 -12.73 4.64 -17.84
C PRO A 181 -12.88 6.13 -17.47
N GLU A 182 -13.29 6.97 -18.42
CA GLU A 182 -13.57 8.39 -18.17
C GLU A 182 -14.82 8.66 -17.29
N ASP A 183 -15.78 7.73 -17.28
CA ASP A 183 -17.05 7.86 -16.54
C ASP A 183 -16.88 7.57 -15.04
N VAL A 184 -15.76 6.96 -14.64
CA VAL A 184 -15.46 6.59 -13.24
C VAL A 184 -14.30 7.44 -12.71
N SER A 185 -14.53 8.75 -12.60
CA SER A 185 -13.60 9.66 -11.94
C SER A 185 -13.73 9.52 -10.41
N ILE A 186 -12.84 8.70 -9.82
CA ILE A 186 -12.73 8.43 -8.37
C ILE A 186 -12.50 9.73 -7.56
N GLU A 187 -12.02 10.79 -8.21
CA GLU A 187 -11.75 12.10 -7.59
C GLU A 187 -12.97 12.82 -7.02
N LYS A 188 -14.19 12.49 -7.46
CA LYS A 188 -15.38 13.25 -7.05
C LYS A 188 -16.02 12.81 -5.73
N PHE A 189 -15.58 11.69 -5.13
CA PHE A 189 -16.17 11.17 -3.89
C PHE A 189 -15.52 11.67 -2.60
N PHE A 190 -14.33 12.28 -2.66
CA PHE A 190 -13.59 12.65 -1.44
C PHE A 190 -13.81 14.10 -0.96
N TYR A 191 -14.56 14.93 -1.70
CA TYR A 191 -14.68 16.37 -1.39
C TYR A 191 -15.96 16.81 -0.64
N TYR A 192 -16.88 15.91 -0.29
CA TYR A 192 -18.13 16.29 0.41
C TYR A 192 -18.17 15.93 1.90
N GLY A 193 -17.04 15.51 2.49
CA GLY A 193 -17.01 14.96 3.85
C GLY A 193 -16.89 15.92 5.03
N ASN A 194 -16.46 17.18 4.85
CA ASN A 194 -16.20 18.09 5.99
C ASN A 194 -16.88 19.46 5.82
N ARG A 195 -18.18 19.52 6.11
CA ARG A 195 -18.85 20.75 6.56
C ARG A 195 -19.59 20.43 7.85
N LYS A 196 -18.93 20.64 8.99
CA LYS A 196 -19.53 20.98 10.29
C LYS A 196 -18.44 21.42 11.25
#